data_AF-A0A6N7WAV2-F1
#
_entry.id   AF-A0A6N7WAV2-F1
#
_cell.length_a   1.000
_cell.length_b   1.000
_cell.length_c   1.000
_cell.angle_alpha   90.00
_cell.angle_beta   90.00
_cell.angle_gamma   90.00
#
_symmetry.space_group_name_H-M   'P 1'
#
loop_
_entity.id
_entity.type
_entity.pdbx_description
1 polymer ?
#
loop_
_entity_poly.entity_id
_entity_poly.type
_entity_poly.pdbx_seq_one_letter_code
_entity_poly.pdbx_strand_id
1 'polypeptide(L)'
;MPKQNKFEDVDVTASLEAIMKQNTGFYQSDFDIDREIIAKAVASDSKEGKTLLWFCRPSGTHCFRERDVFLKDTAPHNTWRFYMEQTSDRILAYAIELTGRERGKIKGSLYELDYSRHYERVKEKGLPADTVKLIYERGEQMIPAGQYFSGSPDPQLGKFERFEALPNDPDALKWLLQEEHRSREQLPQGDFKAHIAALHDGLIETEARRIVREMKRNYEPNSPNKTHFMVELSPAFMRLADTKDTDRLFSMLPYKTLSFSKIEGRHGTYALIDKGENRDREIRKPRPSVRAQLKADKTKTAPKKAAAKNKNHDLEV
;
A
#
# COMPACT_ATOMS: atom_id res chain seq x y z
N MET A 1 -5.37 3.91 -14.69
CA MET A 1 -5.23 3.47 -13.30
C MET A 1 -4.68 2.04 -13.32
N PRO A 2 -3.75 1.67 -12.42
CA PRO A 2 -3.31 0.29 -12.35
C PRO A 2 -4.50 -0.61 -11.97
N LYS A 3 -4.55 -1.79 -12.56
CA LYS A 3 -5.59 -2.78 -12.29
C LYS A 3 -5.32 -3.37 -10.90
N GLN A 4 -6.26 -3.19 -9.97
CA GLN A 4 -6.21 -3.82 -8.65
C GLN A 4 -6.38 -5.33 -8.80
N ASN A 5 -5.67 -6.11 -8.00
CA ASN A 5 -5.77 -7.56 -8.00
C ASN A 5 -6.08 -8.09 -6.60
N LYS A 6 -6.51 -9.35 -6.56
CA LYS A 6 -6.53 -10.15 -5.34
C LYS A 6 -5.44 -11.21 -5.37
N PHE A 7 -4.97 -11.61 -4.20
CA PHE A 7 -3.99 -12.66 -4.00
C PHE A 7 -4.53 -13.62 -2.96
N GLU A 8 -5.18 -14.67 -3.44
CA GLU A 8 -5.78 -15.70 -2.60
C GLU A 8 -4.74 -16.70 -2.07
N ASP A 9 -5.02 -17.25 -0.90
CA ASP A 9 -4.24 -18.29 -0.22
C ASP A 9 -2.74 -17.96 -0.03
N VAL A 10 -2.44 -16.73 0.38
CA VAL A 10 -1.07 -16.29 0.65
C VAL A 10 -0.67 -16.47 2.11
N ASP A 11 0.64 -16.51 2.36
CA ASP A 11 1.23 -16.31 3.67
C ASP A 11 1.13 -14.81 4.01
N VAL A 12 0.07 -14.42 4.74
CA VAL A 12 -0.31 -13.01 4.93
C VAL A 12 0.84 -12.20 5.52
N THR A 13 1.50 -12.72 6.55
CA THR A 13 2.60 -12.02 7.22
C THR A 13 3.79 -11.83 6.28
N ALA A 14 4.22 -12.88 5.59
CA ALA A 14 5.35 -12.79 4.66
C ALA A 14 5.02 -11.88 3.45
N SER A 15 3.78 -11.94 2.96
CA SER A 15 3.32 -11.11 1.85
C SER A 15 3.28 -9.62 2.21
N LEU A 16 2.70 -9.27 3.35
CA LEU A 16 2.67 -7.87 3.80
C LEU A 16 4.08 -7.33 4.09
N GLU A 17 4.97 -8.15 4.65
CA GLU A 17 6.37 -7.75 4.83
C GLU A 17 7.08 -7.48 3.50
N ALA A 18 6.84 -8.32 2.49
CA ALA A 18 7.39 -8.13 1.16
C ALA A 18 6.87 -6.84 0.50
N ILE A 19 5.59 -6.52 0.69
CA ILE A 19 4.97 -5.27 0.24
C ILE A 19 5.54 -4.06 0.99
N MET A 20 5.63 -4.14 2.32
CA MET A 20 6.18 -3.08 3.19
C MET A 20 7.57 -2.67 2.71
N LYS A 21 8.43 -3.64 2.39
CA LYS A 21 9.80 -3.42 1.87
C LYS A 21 9.85 -2.71 0.51
N GLN A 22 8.72 -2.52 -0.19
CA GLN A 22 8.67 -1.74 -1.44
C GLN A 22 8.23 -0.28 -1.23
N ASN A 23 7.95 0.13 0.00
CA ASN A 23 7.42 1.47 0.26
C ASN A 23 7.88 2.09 1.58
N THR A 24 8.29 1.30 2.57
CA THR A 24 8.51 1.74 3.96
C THR A 24 9.99 1.80 4.29
N GLY A 25 10.60 2.98 4.18
CA GLY A 25 12.01 3.18 4.51
C GLY A 25 12.27 3.39 6.00
N PHE A 26 11.28 3.92 6.73
CA PHE A 26 11.37 4.25 8.16
C PHE A 26 10.29 3.52 8.96
N TYR A 27 10.57 3.29 10.25
CA TYR A 27 9.65 2.65 11.20
C TYR A 27 9.09 1.30 10.70
N GLN A 28 9.92 0.48 10.05
CA GLN A 28 9.52 -0.88 9.67
C GLN A 28 9.13 -1.75 10.88
N SER A 29 9.58 -1.39 12.08
CA SER A 29 9.18 -2.01 13.35
C SER A 29 7.69 -1.85 13.66
N ASP A 30 6.99 -0.88 13.07
CA ASP A 30 5.54 -0.75 13.22
C ASP A 30 4.82 -2.02 12.72
N PHE A 31 5.42 -2.74 11.78
CA PHE A 31 4.89 -4.00 11.28
C PHE A 31 4.88 -5.11 12.33
N ASP A 32 5.68 -5.01 13.40
CA ASP A 32 5.59 -5.96 14.52
C ASP A 32 4.28 -5.79 15.29
N ILE A 33 3.78 -4.56 15.42
CA ILE A 33 2.46 -4.28 15.99
C ILE A 33 1.37 -4.84 15.06
N ASP A 34 1.51 -4.63 13.74
CA ASP A 34 0.57 -5.19 12.76
C ASP A 34 0.52 -6.72 12.84
N ARG A 35 1.67 -7.39 13.01
CA ARG A 35 1.76 -8.85 13.18
C ARG A 35 0.99 -9.31 14.41
N GLU A 36 1.08 -8.59 15.53
CA GLU A 36 0.29 -8.91 16.72
C GLU A 36 -1.22 -8.74 16.49
N ILE A 37 -1.63 -7.67 15.80
CA ILE A 37 -3.02 -7.43 15.44
C ILE A 37 -3.54 -8.58 14.57
N ILE A 38 -2.79 -8.96 13.53
CA ILE A 38 -3.12 -10.07 12.63
C ILE A 38 -3.19 -11.41 13.39
N ALA A 39 -2.25 -11.66 14.30
CA ALA A 39 -2.23 -12.88 15.11
C ALA A 39 -3.40 -12.97 16.09
N LYS A 40 -3.86 -11.83 16.65
CA LYS A 40 -5.07 -11.76 17.47
C LYS A 40 -6.33 -11.93 16.62
N ALA A 41 -6.38 -11.32 15.44
CA ALA A 41 -7.50 -11.40 14.51
C ALA A 41 -7.72 -12.83 13.99
N VAL A 42 -6.66 -13.59 13.69
CA VAL A 42 -6.82 -14.98 13.22
C VAL A 42 -7.41 -15.90 14.29
N ALA A 43 -7.26 -15.54 15.57
CA ALA A 43 -7.85 -16.25 16.71
C ALA A 43 -9.29 -15.84 17.01
N SER A 44 -9.84 -14.83 16.33
CA SER A 44 -11.24 -14.41 16.48
C SER A 44 -12.18 -15.48 15.91
N ASP A 45 -13.26 -15.79 16.62
CA ASP A 45 -14.33 -16.67 16.10
C ASP A 45 -15.28 -15.93 15.14
N SER A 46 -15.36 -14.59 15.24
CA SER A 46 -16.23 -13.79 14.37
C SER A 46 -15.59 -13.56 12.98
N LYS A 47 -16.41 -13.61 11.91
CA LYS A 47 -15.97 -13.29 10.54
C LYS A 47 -15.51 -11.83 10.44
N GLU A 48 -16.23 -10.90 11.06
CA GLU A 48 -15.86 -9.47 11.07
C GLU A 48 -14.51 -9.21 11.77
N GLY A 49 -14.17 -10.00 12.78
CA GLY A 49 -12.87 -9.93 13.45
C GLY A 49 -11.70 -10.49 12.62
N LYS A 50 -11.98 -11.19 11.52
CA LYS A 50 -10.98 -11.76 10.59
C LYS A 50 -10.69 -10.89 9.38
N THR A 51 -11.43 -9.80 9.22
CA THR A 51 -11.22 -8.86 8.10
C THR A 51 -10.53 -7.60 8.58
N LEU A 52 -9.37 -7.33 8.02
CA LEU A 52 -8.51 -6.21 8.38
C LEU A 52 -8.27 -5.30 7.19
N LEU A 53 -7.97 -4.04 7.46
CA LEU A 53 -7.40 -3.10 6.52
C LEU A 53 -5.98 -2.79 6.95
N TRP A 54 -5.07 -2.82 5.99
CA TRP A 54 -3.65 -2.55 6.22
C TRP A 54 -3.13 -1.58 5.18
N PHE A 55 -2.26 -0.67 5.58
CA PHE A 55 -1.48 0.12 4.63
C PHE A 55 -0.04 0.33 5.10
N CYS A 56 0.83 0.61 4.14
CA CYS A 56 2.19 1.07 4.41
C CYS A 56 2.50 2.37 3.67
N ARG A 57 3.33 3.18 4.30
CA ARG A 57 3.79 4.49 3.81
C ARG A 57 5.32 4.57 3.94
N PRO A 58 5.99 5.60 3.40
CA PRO A 58 7.43 5.80 3.61
C PRO A 58 7.91 5.71 5.06
N SER A 59 7.04 6.07 6.02
CA SER A 59 7.36 6.08 7.44
C SER A 59 6.35 5.30 8.28
N GLY A 60 6.39 3.98 8.20
CA GLY A 60 5.60 3.08 9.05
C GLY A 60 4.41 2.41 8.34
N THR A 61 3.71 1.60 9.12
CA THR A 61 2.59 0.76 8.70
C THR A 61 1.45 0.86 9.71
N HIS A 62 0.23 0.53 9.27
CA HIS A 62 -0.95 0.51 10.13
C HIS A 62 -1.86 -0.64 9.76
N CYS A 63 -2.39 -1.33 10.77
CA CYS A 63 -3.38 -2.39 10.65
C CYS A 63 -4.61 -2.11 11.54
N PHE A 64 -5.80 -2.20 10.96
CA PHE A 64 -7.06 -1.97 11.65
C PHE A 64 -8.08 -3.05 11.30
N ARG A 65 -9.08 -3.26 12.16
CA ARG A 65 -10.27 -4.01 11.75
C ARG A 65 -11.05 -3.19 10.75
N GLU A 66 -11.54 -3.84 9.69
CA GLU A 66 -12.29 -3.15 8.63
C GLU A 66 -13.53 -2.44 9.19
N ARG A 67 -14.26 -3.10 10.10
CA ARG A 67 -15.43 -2.52 10.76
C ARG A 67 -15.13 -1.20 11.47
N ASP A 68 -14.00 -1.13 12.19
CA ASP A 68 -13.68 0.05 13.00
C ASP A 68 -13.28 1.24 12.13
N VAL A 69 -12.73 1.00 10.93
CA VAL A 69 -12.42 2.06 9.96
C VAL A 69 -13.69 2.74 9.45
N PHE A 70 -14.82 2.03 9.38
CA PHE A 70 -16.12 2.60 9.00
C PHE A 70 -16.90 3.22 10.17
N LEU A 71 -16.37 3.20 11.40
CA LEU A 71 -17.00 3.84 12.55
C LEU A 71 -16.38 5.22 12.82
N LYS A 72 -17.16 6.28 12.59
CA LYS A 72 -16.75 7.66 12.82
C LYS A 72 -16.29 7.89 14.26
N ASP A 73 -15.37 8.83 14.41
CA ASP A 73 -14.79 9.27 15.68
C ASP A 73 -13.99 8.19 16.44
N THR A 74 -13.73 7.05 15.80
CA THR A 74 -12.78 6.05 16.30
C THR A 74 -11.36 6.35 15.82
N ALA A 75 -10.36 5.90 16.57
CA ALA A 75 -8.96 6.06 16.18
C ALA A 75 -8.64 5.41 14.81
N PRO A 76 -9.14 4.21 14.46
CA PRO A 76 -8.98 3.64 13.12
C PRO A 76 -9.56 4.51 12.01
N HIS A 77 -10.80 5.01 12.17
CA HIS A 77 -11.42 5.88 11.16
C HIS A 77 -10.63 7.17 10.95
N ASN A 78 -10.24 7.82 12.04
CA ASN A 78 -9.49 9.07 11.99
C ASN A 78 -8.11 8.87 11.37
N THR A 79 -7.41 7.79 11.73
CA THR A 79 -6.08 7.48 11.19
C THR A 79 -6.15 7.12 9.71
N TRP A 80 -7.14 6.31 9.30
CA TRP A 80 -7.34 5.95 7.90
C TRP A 80 -7.64 7.16 7.02
N ARG A 81 -8.27 8.22 7.55
CA ARG A 81 -8.51 9.47 6.82
C ARG A 81 -7.32 10.41 6.84
N PHE A 82 -6.65 10.54 7.98
CA PHE A 82 -5.57 11.48 8.22
C PHE A 82 -4.50 11.43 7.13
N TYR A 83 -4.06 10.23 6.74
CA TYR A 83 -2.96 10.11 5.79
C TYR A 83 -3.33 10.51 4.35
N MET A 84 -4.60 10.49 3.97
CA MET A 84 -5.04 11.06 2.69
C MET A 84 -5.26 12.58 2.77
N GLU A 85 -5.75 13.07 3.91
CA GLU A 85 -6.12 14.48 4.08
C GLU A 85 -4.92 15.39 4.38
N GLN A 86 -3.93 14.88 5.12
CA GLN A 86 -2.86 15.70 5.71
C GLN A 86 -1.46 15.36 5.18
N THR A 87 -1.32 14.32 4.35
CA THR A 87 -0.01 13.91 3.83
C THR A 87 -0.01 13.77 2.32
N SER A 88 1.18 13.79 1.73
CA SER A 88 1.41 13.53 0.30
C SER A 88 2.18 12.23 0.09
N ASP A 89 2.10 11.32 1.07
CA ASP A 89 2.83 10.06 1.04
C ASP A 89 2.26 9.13 -0.02
N ARG A 90 3.14 8.37 -0.67
CA ARG A 90 2.73 7.21 -1.47
C ARG A 90 2.26 6.12 -0.52
N ILE A 91 1.00 5.73 -0.60
CA ILE A 91 0.40 4.72 0.27
C ILE A 91 0.07 3.48 -0.55
N LEU A 92 0.49 2.31 -0.06
CA LEU A 92 0.03 1.02 -0.57
C LEU A 92 -0.96 0.46 0.46
N ALA A 93 -2.19 0.18 0.04
CA ALA A 93 -3.27 -0.26 0.93
C ALA A 93 -3.89 -1.58 0.46
N TYR A 94 -4.28 -2.41 1.44
CA TYR A 94 -4.82 -3.74 1.21
C TYR A 94 -5.94 -4.04 2.21
N ALA A 95 -7.00 -4.69 1.74
CA ALA A 95 -7.88 -5.46 2.61
C ALA A 95 -7.33 -6.87 2.79
N ILE A 96 -7.51 -7.43 3.97
CA ILE A 96 -7.01 -8.75 4.37
C ILE A 96 -8.21 -9.57 4.83
N GLU A 97 -8.37 -10.77 4.29
CA GLU A 97 -9.32 -11.76 4.79
C GLU A 97 -8.56 -12.98 5.30
N LEU A 98 -8.57 -13.18 6.63
CA LEU A 98 -7.84 -14.25 7.28
C LEU A 98 -8.64 -15.56 7.22
N THR A 99 -8.00 -16.63 6.74
CA THR A 99 -8.63 -17.96 6.64
C THR A 99 -8.23 -18.87 7.80
N GLY A 100 -7.04 -18.71 8.37
CA GLY A 100 -6.60 -19.48 9.52
C GLY A 100 -5.08 -19.65 9.61
N ARG A 101 -4.64 -20.70 10.31
CA ARG A 101 -3.23 -21.09 10.38
C ARG A 101 -3.01 -22.41 9.67
N GLU A 102 -1.99 -22.47 8.82
CA GLU A 102 -1.56 -23.69 8.13
C GLU A 102 -0.03 -23.83 8.24
N ARG A 103 0.46 -24.96 8.75
CA ARG A 103 1.90 -25.25 8.91
C ARG A 103 2.68 -24.11 9.60
N GLY A 104 2.08 -23.50 10.61
CA GLY A 104 2.67 -22.39 11.38
C GLY A 104 2.58 -21.01 10.71
N LYS A 105 1.94 -20.88 9.55
CA LYS A 105 1.78 -19.63 8.80
C LYS A 105 0.35 -19.12 8.91
N ILE A 106 0.18 -17.80 9.00
CA ILE A 106 -1.13 -17.18 8.93
C ILE A 106 -1.51 -17.06 7.46
N LYS A 107 -2.62 -17.70 7.09
CA LYS A 107 -3.12 -17.80 5.73
C LYS A 107 -4.31 -16.88 5.52
N GLY A 108 -4.48 -16.42 4.30
CA GLY A 108 -5.58 -15.52 3.93
C GLY A 108 -5.46 -14.99 2.51
N SER A 109 -6.34 -14.05 2.20
CA SER A 109 -6.38 -13.35 0.93
C SER A 109 -6.03 -11.87 1.12
N LEU A 110 -5.27 -11.31 0.18
CA LEU A 110 -4.98 -9.87 0.11
C LEU A 110 -5.70 -9.27 -1.09
N TYR A 111 -6.32 -8.11 -0.90
CA TYR A 111 -7.02 -7.38 -1.95
C TYR A 111 -6.44 -5.98 -2.05
N GLU A 112 -5.89 -5.62 -3.21
CA GLU A 112 -5.35 -4.28 -3.43
C GLU A 112 -6.44 -3.22 -3.33
N LEU A 113 -6.16 -2.14 -2.60
CA LEU A 113 -7.03 -0.98 -2.50
C LEU A 113 -6.40 0.22 -3.19
N ASP A 114 -7.22 0.96 -3.92
CA ASP A 114 -6.90 2.34 -4.30
C ASP A 114 -7.20 3.17 -3.07
N TYR A 115 -6.15 3.52 -2.33
CA TYR A 115 -6.29 4.16 -1.03
C TYR A 115 -7.09 5.49 -1.12
N SER A 116 -6.90 6.28 -2.17
CA SER A 116 -7.64 7.53 -2.36
C SER A 116 -9.13 7.28 -2.59
N ARG A 117 -9.48 6.29 -3.42
CA ARG A 117 -10.90 5.91 -3.62
C ARG A 117 -11.51 5.31 -2.36
N HIS A 118 -10.77 4.46 -1.66
CA HIS A 118 -11.23 3.83 -0.43
C HIS A 118 -11.39 4.86 0.70
N TYR A 119 -10.54 5.87 0.76
CA TYR A 119 -10.70 7.00 1.66
C TYR A 119 -12.04 7.73 1.43
N GLU A 120 -12.36 8.10 0.18
CA GLU A 120 -13.63 8.77 -0.12
C GLU A 120 -14.83 7.89 0.26
N ARG A 121 -14.72 6.59 0.00
CA ARG A 121 -15.71 5.59 0.39
C ARG A 121 -15.94 5.54 1.91
N VAL A 122 -14.86 5.49 2.71
CA VAL A 122 -14.90 5.50 4.19
C VAL A 122 -15.50 6.81 4.71
N LYS A 123 -15.15 7.93 4.11
CA LYS A 123 -15.68 9.25 4.47
C LYS A 123 -17.17 9.37 4.19
N GLU A 124 -17.62 8.89 3.03
CA GLU A 124 -19.02 8.96 2.62
C GLU A 124 -19.92 7.99 3.41
N LYS A 125 -19.47 6.73 3.58
CA LYS A 125 -20.30 5.66 4.17
C LYS A 125 -20.08 5.43 5.65
N GLY A 126 -19.13 6.11 6.28
CA GLY A 126 -18.85 5.95 7.70
C GLY A 126 -20.10 6.19 8.57
N LEU A 127 -20.35 5.29 9.50
CA LEU A 127 -21.47 5.32 10.43
C LEU A 127 -21.01 5.91 11.78
N PRO A 128 -21.85 6.67 12.49
CA PRO A 128 -21.51 7.12 13.83
C PRO A 128 -21.43 5.93 14.79
N ALA A 129 -20.43 5.94 15.66
CA ALA A 129 -20.44 5.09 16.84
C ALA A 129 -21.51 5.63 17.82
N ASP A 130 -22.27 4.73 18.44
CA ASP A 130 -23.33 5.08 19.39
C ASP A 130 -22.96 4.69 20.82
N THR A 131 -22.41 3.49 20.99
CA THR A 131 -21.95 2.99 22.28
C THR A 131 -20.56 2.37 22.19
N VAL A 132 -19.87 2.34 23.31
CA VAL A 132 -18.61 1.63 23.48
C VAL A 132 -18.84 0.52 24.49
N LYS A 133 -18.52 -0.71 24.09
CA LYS A 133 -18.47 -1.87 24.96
C LYS A 133 -17.07 -1.96 25.58
N LEU A 134 -16.98 -1.82 26.89
CA LEU A 134 -15.78 -2.04 27.69
C LEU A 134 -15.78 -3.51 28.15
N ILE A 135 -14.70 -4.22 27.88
CA ILE A 135 -14.55 -5.64 28.18
C ILE A 135 -13.50 -5.80 29.27
N TYR A 136 -13.89 -6.49 30.34
CA TYR A 136 -13.07 -6.80 31.49
C TYR A 136 -13.03 -8.31 31.71
N GLU A 137 -12.10 -8.77 32.54
CA GLU A 137 -11.91 -10.18 32.90
C GLU A 137 -13.20 -10.88 33.36
N ARG A 138 -14.07 -10.19 34.10
CA ARG A 138 -15.29 -10.76 34.71
C ARG A 138 -16.60 -10.19 34.17
N GLY A 139 -16.57 -9.45 33.06
CA GLY A 139 -17.80 -8.95 32.45
C GLY A 139 -17.61 -7.79 31.48
N GLU A 140 -18.72 -7.20 31.06
CA GLU A 140 -18.76 -6.11 30.09
C GLU A 140 -19.62 -4.96 30.60
N GLN A 141 -19.27 -3.74 30.18
CA GLN A 141 -20.02 -2.52 30.47
C GLN A 141 -20.23 -1.73 29.18
N MET A 142 -21.45 -1.21 29.00
CA MET A 142 -21.79 -0.32 27.89
C MET A 142 -21.75 1.13 28.35
N ILE A 143 -21.10 1.99 27.57
CA ILE A 143 -21.12 3.45 27.77
C ILE A 143 -21.48 4.16 26.46
N PRO A 144 -22.06 5.37 26.50
CA PRO A 144 -22.22 6.22 25.33
C PRO A 144 -20.90 6.48 24.60
N ALA A 145 -20.93 6.53 23.26
CA ALA A 145 -19.79 6.94 22.46
C ALA A 145 -19.36 8.38 22.80
N GLY A 146 -18.05 8.63 22.80
CA GLY A 146 -17.48 9.91 23.20
C GLY A 146 -17.39 10.14 24.71
N GLN A 147 -18.02 9.30 25.54
CA GLN A 147 -17.82 9.33 26.98
C GLN A 147 -16.39 8.89 27.32
N TYR A 148 -15.71 9.68 28.15
CA TYR A 148 -14.38 9.34 28.64
C TYR A 148 -14.43 8.05 29.48
N PHE A 149 -13.48 7.16 29.23
CA PHE A 149 -13.18 6.01 30.07
C PHE A 149 -11.66 5.82 30.18
N SER A 150 -11.23 5.06 31.17
CA SER A 150 -9.83 4.66 31.33
C SER A 150 -9.72 3.14 31.30
N GLY A 151 -8.57 2.60 30.91
CA GLY A 151 -8.27 1.17 31.02
C GLY A 151 -7.92 0.72 32.45
N SER A 152 -8.42 1.42 33.47
CA SER A 152 -8.19 1.06 34.86
C SER A 152 -9.01 -0.19 35.23
N PRO A 153 -8.52 -1.04 36.14
CA PRO A 153 -9.32 -2.15 36.65
C PRO A 153 -10.60 -1.65 37.31
N ASP A 154 -11.70 -2.36 37.07
CA ASP A 154 -12.96 -2.15 37.77
C ASP A 154 -13.01 -3.04 39.04
N PRO A 155 -13.45 -2.52 40.21
CA PRO A 155 -13.50 -3.30 41.44
C PRO A 155 -14.33 -4.59 41.32
N GLN A 156 -15.38 -4.59 40.51
CA GLN A 156 -16.28 -5.72 40.32
C GLN A 156 -15.89 -6.54 39.09
N LEU A 157 -15.70 -5.89 37.95
CA LEU A 157 -15.44 -6.53 36.66
C LEU A 157 -13.98 -6.96 36.46
N GLY A 158 -13.06 -6.50 37.30
CA GLY A 158 -11.66 -6.90 37.29
C GLY A 158 -10.82 -6.12 36.29
N LYS A 159 -9.78 -6.75 35.75
CA LYS A 159 -8.82 -6.08 34.86
C LYS A 159 -9.49 -5.70 33.53
N PHE A 160 -9.26 -4.47 33.07
CA PHE A 160 -9.65 -4.05 31.73
C PHE A 160 -8.86 -4.83 30.66
N GLU A 161 -9.57 -5.40 29.69
CA GLU A 161 -8.95 -6.17 28.61
C GLU A 161 -8.89 -5.37 27.31
N ARG A 162 -10.03 -4.80 26.90
CA ARG A 162 -10.18 -4.09 25.62
C ARG A 162 -11.51 -3.36 25.54
N PHE A 163 -11.70 -2.55 24.51
CA PHE A 163 -12.99 -1.95 24.19
C PHE A 163 -13.38 -2.23 22.73
N GLU A 164 -14.65 -2.07 22.42
CA GLU A 164 -15.21 -2.14 21.07
C GLU A 164 -16.19 -0.98 20.87
N ALA A 165 -16.04 -0.22 19.78
CA ALA A 165 -17.05 0.72 19.35
C ALA A 165 -18.19 -0.02 18.62
N LEU A 166 -19.43 0.31 18.95
CA LEU A 166 -20.62 -0.22 18.30
C LEU A 166 -21.28 0.89 17.45
N PRO A 167 -21.70 0.58 16.21
CA PRO A 167 -22.42 1.53 15.37
C PRO A 167 -23.79 1.87 15.96
N ASN A 168 -24.32 3.03 15.60
CA ASN A 168 -25.73 3.36 15.79
C ASN A 168 -26.68 2.43 15.02
N ASP A 169 -26.21 1.85 13.92
CA ASP A 169 -26.96 0.92 13.07
C ASP A 169 -26.07 -0.30 12.72
N PRO A 170 -26.16 -1.39 13.51
CA PRO A 170 -25.40 -2.62 13.27
C PRO A 170 -25.73 -3.30 11.93
N ASP A 171 -26.98 -3.22 11.47
CA ASP A 171 -27.39 -3.86 10.21
C ASP A 171 -26.84 -3.09 9.00
N ALA A 172 -26.83 -1.75 9.06
CA ALA A 172 -26.18 -0.92 8.05
C ALA A 172 -24.68 -1.20 7.97
N LEU A 173 -23.99 -1.35 9.11
CA LEU A 173 -22.57 -1.70 9.13
C LEU A 173 -22.33 -3.07 8.48
N LYS A 174 -23.14 -4.07 8.86
CA LYS A 174 -23.03 -5.42 8.30
C LYS A 174 -23.24 -5.44 6.79
N TRP A 175 -24.24 -4.70 6.30
CA TRP A 175 -24.51 -4.59 4.86
C TRP A 175 -23.36 -3.90 4.12
N LEU A 176 -22.80 -2.82 4.70
CA LEU A 176 -21.65 -2.10 4.15
C LEU A 176 -20.43 -3.02 4.02
N LEU A 177 -20.08 -3.76 5.08
CA LEU A 177 -18.95 -4.71 5.05
C LEU A 177 -19.16 -5.83 4.03
N GLN A 178 -20.41 -6.29 3.86
CA GLN A 178 -20.74 -7.27 2.81
C GLN A 178 -20.63 -6.69 1.40
N GLU A 179 -20.96 -5.40 1.21
CA GLU A 179 -20.73 -4.69 -0.06
C GLU A 179 -19.22 -4.58 -0.37
N GLU A 180 -18.40 -4.17 0.59
CA GLU A 180 -16.93 -4.10 0.42
C GLU A 180 -16.34 -5.48 0.07
N HIS A 181 -16.80 -6.54 0.75
CA HIS A 181 -16.40 -7.91 0.44
C HIS A 181 -16.79 -8.34 -0.98
N ARG A 182 -18.05 -8.14 -1.40
CA ARG A 182 -18.49 -8.49 -2.76
C ARG A 182 -17.74 -7.71 -3.84
N SER A 183 -17.38 -6.46 -3.56
CA SER A 183 -16.61 -5.63 -4.50
C SER A 183 -15.20 -6.19 -4.70
N ARG A 184 -14.50 -6.56 -3.61
CA ARG A 184 -13.13 -7.10 -3.70
C ARG A 184 -13.06 -8.54 -4.20
N GLU A 185 -14.10 -9.36 -3.99
CA GLU A 185 -14.17 -10.71 -4.55
C GLU A 185 -14.12 -10.74 -6.08
N GLN A 186 -14.63 -9.68 -6.72
CA GLN A 186 -14.63 -9.50 -8.19
C GLN A 186 -13.27 -9.10 -8.75
N LEU A 187 -12.29 -8.78 -7.91
CA LEU A 187 -10.95 -8.46 -8.37
C LEU A 187 -10.31 -9.68 -9.07
N PRO A 188 -9.56 -9.46 -10.16
CA PRO A 188 -8.84 -10.55 -10.82
C PRO A 188 -7.74 -11.10 -9.90
N GLN A 189 -7.53 -12.42 -9.96
CA GLN A 189 -6.38 -13.05 -9.30
C GLN A 189 -5.07 -12.55 -9.94
N GLY A 190 -4.16 -12.05 -9.11
CA GLY A 190 -2.84 -11.56 -9.50
C GLY A 190 -1.71 -12.57 -9.29
N ASP A 191 -0.60 -12.36 -9.99
CA ASP A 191 0.68 -13.02 -9.70
C ASP A 191 1.43 -12.18 -8.66
N PHE A 192 1.47 -12.66 -7.41
CA PHE A 192 2.08 -11.92 -6.30
C PHE A 192 3.56 -11.58 -6.53
N LYS A 193 4.32 -12.45 -7.21
CA LYS A 193 5.73 -12.18 -7.52
C LYS A 193 5.86 -11.09 -8.58
N ALA A 194 4.96 -11.08 -9.57
CA ALA A 194 4.90 -9.99 -10.54
C ALA A 194 4.45 -8.68 -9.88
N HIS A 195 3.55 -8.74 -8.91
CA HIS A 195 3.08 -7.60 -8.14
C HIS A 195 4.22 -6.93 -7.36
N ILE A 196 4.99 -7.68 -6.58
CA ILE A 196 6.16 -7.14 -5.87
C ILE A 196 7.15 -6.47 -6.83
N ALA A 197 7.40 -7.08 -8.00
CA ALA A 197 8.27 -6.46 -9.00
C ALA A 197 7.70 -5.14 -9.55
N ALA A 198 6.39 -5.06 -9.77
CA ALA A 198 5.72 -3.84 -10.20
C ALA A 198 5.76 -2.75 -9.11
N LEU A 199 5.59 -3.10 -7.84
CA LEU A 199 5.72 -2.17 -6.71
C LEU A 199 7.13 -1.59 -6.61
N HIS A 200 8.14 -2.44 -6.82
CA HIS A 200 9.55 -2.05 -6.85
C HIS A 200 9.89 -1.13 -8.02
N ASP A 201 9.44 -1.46 -9.24
CA ASP A 201 9.59 -0.58 -10.39
C ASP A 201 8.86 0.77 -10.17
N GLY A 202 7.69 0.72 -9.54
CA GLY A 202 6.91 1.91 -9.18
C GLY A 202 7.57 2.78 -8.11
N LEU A 203 8.38 2.22 -7.21
CA LEU A 203 9.18 2.98 -6.23
C LEU A 203 10.16 3.92 -6.96
N ILE A 204 10.91 3.38 -7.93
CA ILE A 204 11.91 4.13 -8.73
C ILE A 204 11.21 5.17 -9.61
N GLU A 205 10.12 4.79 -10.28
CA GLU A 205 9.36 5.70 -11.13
C GLU A 205 8.76 6.87 -10.35
N THR A 206 8.21 6.61 -9.16
CA THR A 206 7.65 7.65 -8.29
C THR A 206 8.72 8.65 -7.90
N GLU A 207 9.92 8.17 -7.53
CA GLU A 207 11.03 9.03 -7.17
C GLU A 207 11.52 9.87 -8.36
N ALA A 208 11.61 9.29 -9.56
CA ALA A 208 11.96 10.03 -10.78
C ALA A 208 10.95 11.15 -11.07
N ARG A 209 9.65 10.86 -10.97
CA ARG A 209 8.58 11.86 -11.16
C ARG A 209 8.66 12.97 -10.11
N ARG A 210 8.93 12.63 -8.86
CA ARG A 210 9.11 13.60 -7.77
C ARG A 210 10.28 14.52 -8.08
N ILE A 211 11.45 13.99 -8.42
CA ILE A 211 12.64 14.79 -8.75
C ILE A 211 12.35 15.74 -9.91
N VAL A 212 11.76 15.25 -11.01
CA VAL A 212 11.41 16.11 -12.16
C VAL A 212 10.43 17.23 -11.74
N ARG A 213 9.41 16.91 -10.94
CA ARG A 213 8.45 17.90 -10.44
C ARG A 213 9.12 18.97 -9.58
N GLU A 214 9.96 18.57 -8.62
CA GLU A 214 10.66 19.51 -7.75
C GLU A 214 11.70 20.34 -8.52
N MET A 215 12.36 19.75 -9.53
CA MET A 215 13.26 20.47 -10.42
C MET A 215 12.53 21.58 -11.18
N LYS A 216 11.28 21.35 -11.63
CA LYS A 216 10.46 22.38 -12.28
C LYS A 216 10.00 23.49 -11.33
N ARG A 217 9.76 23.16 -10.06
CA ARG A 217 9.20 24.08 -9.05
C ARG A 217 10.14 25.21 -8.63
N ASN A 218 11.45 24.98 -8.67
CA ASN A 218 12.44 25.99 -8.26
C ASN A 218 12.55 27.12 -9.30
N TYR A 219 12.38 28.39 -8.92
CA TYR A 219 12.54 29.50 -9.87
C TYR A 219 14.01 29.87 -10.11
N GLU A 220 14.84 29.78 -9.08
CA GLU A 220 16.26 30.11 -9.12
C GLU A 220 17.13 28.92 -8.67
N PRO A 221 18.41 28.87 -9.08
CA PRO A 221 19.37 27.90 -8.58
C PRO A 221 19.42 27.91 -7.04
N ASN A 222 19.30 26.74 -6.43
CA ASN A 222 19.21 26.57 -4.98
C ASN A 222 20.45 25.92 -4.36
N SER A 223 21.50 25.63 -5.17
CA SER A 223 22.80 25.23 -4.65
C SER A 223 23.50 26.37 -3.88
N PRO A 224 24.45 26.06 -2.96
CA PRO A 224 25.15 27.08 -2.17
C PRO A 224 25.77 28.20 -3.01
N ASN A 225 26.38 27.84 -4.15
CA ASN A 225 27.04 28.79 -5.04
C ASN A 225 26.11 29.33 -6.15
N LYS A 226 24.81 29.01 -6.12
CA LYS A 226 23.80 29.45 -7.12
C LYS A 226 24.11 29.05 -8.57
N THR A 227 24.86 27.96 -8.75
CA THR A 227 25.25 27.45 -10.07
C THR A 227 24.38 26.29 -10.56
N HIS A 228 23.65 25.62 -9.65
CA HIS A 228 22.89 24.42 -9.97
C HIS A 228 21.49 24.48 -9.35
N PHE A 229 20.54 23.83 -10.01
CA PHE A 229 19.32 23.36 -9.35
C PHE A 229 19.60 22.00 -8.73
N MET A 230 19.13 21.79 -7.51
CA MET A 230 19.29 20.54 -6.80
C MET A 230 18.03 20.09 -6.09
N VAL A 231 17.81 18.79 -6.07
CA VAL A 231 16.71 18.13 -5.35
C VAL A 231 17.32 16.95 -4.59
N GLU A 232 17.07 16.89 -3.28
CA GLU A 232 17.49 15.74 -2.47
C GLU A 232 16.76 14.48 -2.95
N LEU A 233 17.46 13.37 -3.14
CA LEU A 233 16.84 12.06 -3.31
C LEU A 233 16.10 11.71 -2.01
N SER A 234 14.90 11.15 -2.12
CA SER A 234 14.04 10.87 -0.98
C SER A 234 14.79 9.98 0.03
N PRO A 235 14.87 10.39 1.31
CA PRO A 235 15.51 9.57 2.34
C PRO A 235 14.89 8.17 2.47
N ALA A 236 13.58 8.04 2.24
CA ALA A 236 12.90 6.75 2.27
C ALA A 236 13.31 5.89 1.05
N PHE A 237 13.41 6.51 -0.14
CA PHE A 237 13.92 5.83 -1.32
C PHE A 237 15.36 5.33 -1.09
N MET A 238 16.24 6.18 -0.54
CA MET A 238 17.64 5.83 -0.28
C MET A 238 17.82 4.70 0.73
N ARG A 239 16.83 4.42 1.59
CA ARG A 239 16.84 3.26 2.50
C ARG A 239 16.38 1.96 1.85
N LEU A 240 15.64 2.04 0.76
CA LEU A 240 15.04 0.90 0.07
C LEU A 240 15.81 0.53 -1.21
N ALA A 241 16.36 1.53 -1.89
CA ALA A 241 17.04 1.40 -3.16
C ALA A 241 18.46 0.86 -2.99
N ASP A 242 18.86 -0.04 -3.88
CA ASP A 242 20.26 -0.42 -4.04
C ASP A 242 20.97 0.46 -5.10
N THR A 243 22.24 0.15 -5.38
CA THR A 243 23.01 0.86 -6.40
C THR A 243 22.39 0.76 -7.80
N LYS A 244 21.85 -0.42 -8.18
CA LYS A 244 21.23 -0.62 -9.49
C LYS A 244 19.94 0.20 -9.60
N ASP A 245 19.18 0.30 -8.52
CA ASP A 245 17.97 1.14 -8.47
C ASP A 245 18.31 2.61 -8.62
N THR A 246 19.41 3.04 -8.02
CA THR A 246 19.93 4.41 -8.16
C THR A 246 20.40 4.68 -9.61
N ASP A 247 21.05 3.72 -10.27
CA ASP A 247 21.45 3.82 -11.68
C ASP A 247 20.23 3.86 -12.61
N ARG A 248 19.19 3.07 -12.29
CA ARG A 248 17.91 3.11 -13.00
C ARG A 248 17.22 4.46 -12.83
N LEU A 249 17.19 4.99 -11.60
CA LEU A 249 16.67 6.33 -11.32
C LEU A 249 17.40 7.40 -12.14
N PHE A 250 18.75 7.38 -12.13
CA PHE A 250 19.57 8.29 -12.93
C PHE A 250 19.22 8.22 -14.42
N SER A 251 19.07 7.01 -14.94
CA SER A 251 18.73 6.76 -16.35
C SER A 251 17.34 7.27 -16.75
N MET A 252 16.40 7.32 -15.80
CA MET A 252 15.03 7.81 -16.00
C MET A 252 14.94 9.33 -16.00
N LEU A 253 15.92 10.03 -15.43
CA LEU A 253 15.91 11.49 -15.38
C LEU A 253 16.35 12.09 -16.73
N PRO A 254 15.66 13.15 -17.22
CA PRO A 254 15.80 13.59 -18.61
C PRO A 254 16.89 14.66 -18.85
N TYR A 255 17.75 14.92 -17.87
CA TYR A 255 18.70 16.03 -17.89
C TYR A 255 20.08 15.61 -18.39
N LYS A 256 20.72 16.46 -19.20
CA LYS A 256 22.05 16.17 -19.78
C LYS A 256 23.17 16.41 -18.78
N THR A 257 23.06 17.49 -18.00
CA THR A 257 24.03 17.88 -16.96
C THR A 257 23.80 17.21 -15.61
N LEU A 258 22.99 16.14 -15.57
CA LEU A 258 22.63 15.45 -14.33
C LEU A 258 23.86 14.85 -13.63
N SER A 259 23.96 15.09 -12.33
CA SER A 259 24.87 14.35 -11.45
C SER A 259 24.18 14.04 -10.12
N PHE A 260 24.59 12.96 -9.46
CA PHE A 260 24.22 12.67 -8.07
C PHE A 260 25.44 12.92 -7.19
N SER A 261 25.32 13.77 -6.17
CA SER A 261 26.42 14.05 -5.24
C SER A 261 25.95 14.43 -3.84
N LYS A 262 26.86 14.32 -2.88
CA LYS A 262 26.68 14.91 -1.54
C LYS A 262 27.11 16.38 -1.61
N ILE A 263 26.41 17.21 -0.84
CA ILE A 263 26.72 18.63 -0.73
C ILE A 263 27.34 18.90 0.63
N GLU A 264 28.48 19.57 0.63
CA GLU A 264 29.16 19.95 1.88
C GLU A 264 28.22 20.77 2.78
N GLY A 265 28.19 20.42 4.07
CA GLY A 265 27.29 21.03 5.04
C GLY A 265 25.81 20.64 4.92
N ARG A 266 25.44 19.68 4.05
CA ARG A 266 24.07 19.16 3.96
C ARG A 266 24.04 17.63 4.10
N HIS A 267 22.94 17.13 4.64
CA HIS A 267 22.67 15.69 4.71
C HIS A 267 22.03 15.20 3.41
N GLY A 268 22.25 13.92 3.10
CA GLY A 268 21.63 13.26 1.94
C GLY A 268 22.42 13.36 0.64
N THR A 269 21.87 12.72 -0.38
CA THR A 269 22.37 12.73 -1.76
C THR A 269 21.44 13.59 -2.60
N TYR A 270 21.99 14.45 -3.43
CA TYR A 270 21.24 15.38 -4.27
C TYR A 270 21.40 15.03 -5.74
N ALA A 271 20.31 15.15 -6.49
CA ALA A 271 20.33 15.28 -7.94
C ALA A 271 20.63 16.74 -8.28
N LEU A 272 21.63 16.99 -9.11
CA LEU A 272 22.03 18.33 -9.55
C LEU A 272 21.97 18.45 -11.06
N ILE A 273 21.55 19.63 -11.54
CA ILE A 273 21.60 20.03 -12.94
C ILE A 273 22.11 21.47 -13.03
N ASP A 274 22.83 21.79 -14.11
CA ASP A 274 23.34 23.14 -14.33
C ASP A 274 22.20 24.16 -14.41
N LYS A 275 22.45 25.41 -13.99
CA LYS A 275 21.46 26.49 -14.03
C LYS A 275 20.90 26.76 -15.43
N GLY A 276 21.64 26.45 -16.49
CA GLY A 276 21.22 26.61 -17.89
C GLY A 276 20.51 25.40 -18.50
N GLU A 277 20.40 24.27 -17.79
CA GLU A 277 19.70 23.08 -18.30
C GLU A 277 18.18 23.35 -18.44
N ASN A 278 17.58 22.87 -19.52
CA ASN A 278 16.12 22.91 -19.68
C ASN A 278 15.44 21.93 -18.71
N ARG A 279 14.67 22.48 -17.76
CA ARG A 279 13.96 21.75 -16.70
C ARG A 279 12.57 21.29 -17.09
N ASP A 280 11.98 21.87 -18.14
CA ASP A 280 10.65 21.50 -18.59
C ASP A 280 10.69 20.23 -19.45
N ARG A 281 10.94 19.11 -18.78
CA ARG A 281 11.01 17.77 -19.37
C ARG A 281 10.19 16.80 -18.56
N GLU A 282 9.82 15.69 -19.18
CA GLU A 282 9.21 14.55 -18.51
C GLU A 282 10.25 13.45 -18.31
N ILE A 283 9.97 12.52 -17.38
CA ILE A 283 10.82 11.34 -17.18
C ILE A 283 10.98 10.58 -18.50
N ARG A 284 12.16 10.01 -18.72
CA ARG A 284 12.37 9.08 -19.82
C ARG A 284 11.56 7.82 -19.55
N LYS A 285 11.01 7.21 -20.61
CA LYS A 285 10.27 5.95 -20.49
C LYS A 285 11.16 4.94 -19.75
N PRO A 286 10.64 4.27 -18.70
CA PRO A 286 11.38 3.20 -18.05
C PRO A 286 11.79 2.18 -19.11
N ARG A 287 13.08 1.85 -19.18
CA ARG A 287 13.49 0.68 -19.97
C ARG A 287 12.84 -0.53 -19.30
N PRO A 288 11.97 -1.29 -20.00
CA PRO A 288 11.32 -2.44 -19.38
C PRO A 288 12.39 -3.41 -18.87
N SER A 289 12.18 -3.99 -17.68
CA SER A 289 13.09 -4.98 -17.13
C SER A 289 13.25 -6.16 -18.10
N VAL A 290 14.38 -6.88 -18.07
CA VAL A 290 14.63 -8.04 -18.94
C VAL A 290 13.48 -9.06 -18.84
N ARG A 291 12.87 -9.20 -17.65
CA ARG A 291 11.71 -10.08 -17.45
C ARG A 291 10.42 -9.56 -18.09
N ALA A 292 10.20 -8.24 -18.09
CA ALA A 292 9.09 -7.61 -18.80
C ALA A 292 9.29 -7.67 -20.33
N GLN A 293 10.54 -7.52 -20.80
CA GLN A 293 10.92 -7.73 -22.19
C GLN A 293 10.66 -9.18 -22.62
N LEU A 294 11.10 -10.17 -21.83
CA LEU A 294 10.84 -11.59 -22.09
C LEU A 294 9.35 -11.95 -22.09
N LYS A 295 8.51 -11.31 -21.26
CA LYS A 295 7.04 -11.47 -21.32
C LYS A 295 6.45 -10.83 -22.58
N ALA A 296 6.90 -9.63 -22.95
CA ALA A 296 6.47 -8.92 -24.16
C ALA A 296 6.89 -9.66 -25.45
N ASP A 297 8.07 -10.28 -25.45
CA ASP A 297 8.57 -11.09 -26.56
C ASP A 297 7.78 -12.39 -26.69
N LYS A 298 7.42 -13.05 -25.57
CA LYS A 298 6.50 -14.20 -25.58
C LYS A 298 5.13 -13.88 -26.16
N THR A 299 4.61 -12.66 -25.94
CA THR A 299 3.35 -12.21 -26.57
C THR A 299 3.50 -11.87 -28.05
N LYS A 300 4.70 -11.55 -28.54
CA LYS A 300 4.96 -11.27 -29.96
C LYS A 300 5.21 -12.53 -30.79
N THR A 301 5.62 -13.65 -30.18
CA THR A 301 6.00 -14.89 -30.90
C THR A 301 4.88 -15.92 -31.09
N ALA A 302 3.60 -15.58 -30.93
CA ALA A 302 2.52 -16.55 -31.14
C ALA A 302 1.58 -16.18 -32.31
N PRO A 303 1.92 -16.50 -33.57
CA PRO A 303 0.91 -16.77 -34.58
C PRO A 303 0.38 -18.19 -34.38
N LYS A 304 -0.91 -18.29 -34.01
CA LYS A 304 -1.70 -19.54 -34.09
C LYS A 304 -1.64 -20.06 -35.54
N LYS A 305 -0.84 -21.10 -35.80
CA LYS A 305 -1.07 -21.96 -36.97
C LYS A 305 -2.38 -22.72 -36.74
N ALA A 306 -3.48 -22.20 -37.27
CA ALA A 306 -4.66 -23.01 -37.52
C ALA A 306 -4.30 -24.02 -38.62
N ALA A 307 -4.32 -25.30 -38.30
CA ALA A 307 -4.16 -26.37 -39.27
C ALA A 307 -5.43 -26.44 -40.13
N ALA A 308 -5.40 -25.83 -41.31
CA ALA A 308 -6.39 -26.09 -42.35
C ALA A 308 -6.07 -27.43 -43.02
N LYS A 309 -6.76 -28.50 -42.62
CA LYS A 309 -6.88 -29.71 -43.43
C LYS A 309 -7.84 -29.42 -44.59
N ASN A 310 -7.31 -29.21 -45.79
CA ASN A 310 -8.08 -29.40 -47.02
C ASN A 310 -7.54 -30.66 -47.70
N LYS A 311 -8.34 -31.72 -47.67
CA LYS A 311 -8.21 -32.85 -48.59
C LYS A 311 -8.87 -32.41 -49.91
N ASN A 312 -8.12 -32.41 -51.00
CA ASN A 312 -8.69 -32.64 -52.32
C ASN A 312 -8.07 -33.92 -52.87
N HIS A 313 -8.97 -34.85 -53.19
CA HIS A 313 -8.75 -36.06 -53.96
C HIS A 313 -8.57 -35.72 -55.44
N ASP A 314 -7.97 -36.68 -56.16
CA ASP A 314 -7.94 -36.93 -57.62
C ASP A 314 -6.54 -36.80 -58.25
N LEU A 315 -6.02 -37.76 -59.04
CA LEU A 315 -6.51 -39.05 -59.54
C LEU A 315 -5.31 -39.90 -60.01
N GLU A 316 -5.50 -41.23 -59.97
CA GLU A 316 -4.87 -42.36 -60.68
C GLU A 316 -3.65 -42.15 -61.62
N VAL A 317 -2.62 -43.00 -61.46
CA VAL A 317 -2.34 -44.21 -62.28
C VAL A 317 -1.70 -45.26 -61.38
#